data_AF-A0A2L0QZA4-F1
#
_entry.id   AF-A0A2L0QZA4-F1
#
_cell.length_a   1.000
_cell.length_b   1.000
_cell.length_c   1.000
_cell.angle_alpha   90.00
_cell.angle_beta   90.00
_cell.angle_gamma   90.00
#
_symmetry.space_group_name_H-M   'P 1'
#
loop_
_entity.id
_entity.type
_entity.pdbx_description
1 polymer ?
#
loop_
_entity_poly.entity_id
_entity_poly.type
_entity_poly.pdbx_seq_one_letter_code
_entity_poly.pdbx_strand_id
1 'polypeptide(L)'
;MVMPLCGIRAIAKSRGTTHFFAHYRIAECNVDHGGESPQHLAMKTALRDQIDSLDGWHAFLEYPHPSREWIIDVLAESDDKRHRVAFEVQLSSQTPEKYQIRSQRYFNDGVFPVWVIPRPLDNSPIKIPVVVTGFGKSSEVPENPAELMDLNAGADFSTADRLGLFVDSILRRGPRWRFGSPDEQVAAHRREVEREARVREEERRRLEDIEARIEEMNSNSAPPQTAYGAHTVHTEDGPFVWATLTQCWSCEHPMLLWNAQSARPGVQHMSAPPLALKREVGVKRYENHPDVHRVLNDWMRATHADVEKALIKTRRSKTKAAEYSAFVCPECDALIGQMFISCIRVEKWSLVSAPLMKRTRKDTKQPTHPDPRKGKPQKQRPPILAPIVINYEDRPAVPDELQTDRKKTWAELHSPEGVAEARRRFMGTAHPYRGD
;
A
#
# COMPACT_ATOMS: atom_id res chain seq x y z
N MET A 1 -51.10 31.40 -10.23
CA MET A 1 -49.65 31.24 -10.49
C MET A 1 -48.88 31.97 -9.40
N VAL A 2 -47.79 31.40 -8.91
CA VAL A 2 -46.96 31.97 -7.85
C VAL A 2 -45.51 32.06 -8.32
N MET A 3 -44.76 33.03 -7.82
CA MET A 3 -43.35 33.21 -8.13
C MET A 3 -42.54 32.08 -7.50
N PRO A 4 -41.69 31.35 -8.26
CA PRO A 4 -41.01 30.13 -7.78
C PRO A 4 -40.12 30.36 -6.56
N LEU A 5 -39.57 31.57 -6.42
CA LEU A 5 -38.56 31.89 -5.41
C LEU A 5 -39.14 32.44 -4.09
N CYS A 6 -40.36 33.00 -4.10
CA CYS A 6 -40.96 33.57 -2.89
C CYS A 6 -42.39 33.06 -2.58
N GLY A 7 -42.99 32.28 -3.48
CA GLY A 7 -44.35 31.76 -3.29
C GLY A 7 -45.46 32.81 -3.41
N ILE A 8 -45.14 34.08 -3.70
CA ILE A 8 -46.12 35.16 -3.80
C ILE A 8 -46.86 35.09 -5.14
N ARG A 9 -48.13 35.50 -5.14
CA ARG A 9 -48.99 35.51 -6.32
C ARG A 9 -48.35 36.31 -7.46
N ALA A 10 -48.16 35.64 -8.60
CA ALA A 10 -47.68 36.23 -9.83
C ALA A 10 -48.84 36.68 -10.73
N ILE A 11 -48.64 37.77 -11.47
CA ILE A 11 -49.52 38.26 -12.54
C ILE A 11 -48.76 38.24 -13.86
N ALA A 12 -49.38 37.71 -14.91
CA ALA A 12 -48.85 37.79 -16.27
C ALA A 12 -48.91 39.25 -16.76
N LYS A 13 -47.80 39.76 -17.25
CA LYS A 13 -47.69 41.08 -17.87
C LYS A 13 -47.05 40.96 -19.24
N SER A 14 -47.37 41.91 -20.11
CA SER A 14 -46.76 42.07 -21.42
C SER A 14 -46.16 43.47 -21.55
N ARG A 15 -44.95 43.57 -22.11
CA ARG A 15 -44.35 44.84 -22.52
C ARG A 15 -43.83 44.66 -23.95
N GLY A 16 -44.58 45.17 -24.92
CA GLY A 16 -44.33 44.87 -26.33
C GLY A 16 -44.63 43.40 -26.64
N THR A 17 -43.69 42.71 -27.30
CA THR A 17 -43.76 41.28 -27.62
C THR A 17 -43.37 40.37 -26.45
N THR A 18 -42.77 40.92 -25.40
CA THR A 18 -42.24 40.16 -24.27
C THR A 18 -43.32 39.93 -23.23
N HIS A 19 -43.54 38.66 -22.88
CA HIS A 19 -44.48 38.21 -21.86
C HIS A 19 -43.69 37.75 -20.62
N PHE A 20 -44.01 38.26 -19.45
CA PHE A 20 -43.30 37.96 -18.21
C PHE A 20 -44.27 37.88 -17.03
N PHE A 21 -43.81 37.27 -15.93
CA PHE A 21 -44.55 37.22 -14.68
C PHE A 21 -43.99 38.24 -13.69
N ALA A 22 -44.86 39.07 -13.13
CA ALA A 22 -44.51 40.06 -12.13
C ALA A 22 -45.27 39.77 -10.83
N HIS A 23 -44.81 40.33 -9.71
CA HIS A 23 -45.56 40.29 -8.46
C HIS A 23 -46.92 40.98 -8.62
N TYR A 24 -47.96 40.36 -8.07
CA TYR A 24 -49.27 41.00 -7.95
C TYR A 24 -49.21 42.24 -7.04
N ARG A 25 -48.37 42.20 -5.99
CA ARG A 25 -48.02 43.34 -5.13
C ARG A 25 -46.55 43.26 -4.72
N ILE A 26 -45.77 44.28 -5.05
CA ILE A 26 -44.32 44.32 -4.80
C ILE A 26 -44.03 44.51 -3.30
N ALA A 27 -44.87 45.27 -2.59
CA ALA A 27 -44.69 45.62 -1.17
C ALA A 27 -44.77 44.43 -0.18
N GLU A 28 -45.29 43.28 -0.61
CA GLU A 28 -45.44 42.09 0.22
C GLU A 28 -44.27 41.09 0.03
N CYS A 29 -43.29 41.43 -0.81
CA CYS A 29 -42.10 40.61 -0.99
C CYS A 29 -40.84 41.26 -0.40
N ASN A 30 -40.33 40.67 0.68
CA ASN A 30 -39.02 41.02 1.25
C ASN A 30 -37.87 40.17 0.68
N VAL A 31 -38.15 39.30 -0.29
CA VAL A 31 -37.13 38.55 -1.02
C VAL A 31 -36.67 39.43 -2.17
N ASP A 32 -35.38 39.76 -2.20
CA ASP A 32 -34.77 40.35 -3.38
C ASP A 32 -34.92 39.35 -4.53
N HIS A 33 -35.87 39.64 -5.41
CA HIS A 33 -36.01 38.98 -6.68
C HIS A 33 -34.93 39.52 -7.58
N GLY A 34 -33.69 39.10 -7.28
CA GLY A 34 -32.50 39.58 -7.92
C GLY A 34 -32.71 39.57 -9.43
N GLY A 35 -33.00 40.75 -9.96
CA GLY A 35 -32.85 41.00 -11.38
C GLY A 35 -31.41 40.69 -11.75
N GLU A 36 -31.20 40.34 -12.99
CA GLU A 36 -29.84 40.20 -13.50
C GLU A 36 -29.04 41.47 -13.19
N SER A 37 -27.92 41.33 -12.47
CA SER A 37 -27.18 42.49 -11.97
C SER A 37 -26.67 43.34 -13.14
N PRO A 38 -26.57 44.67 -13.00
CA PRO A 38 -26.01 45.54 -14.05
C PRO A 38 -24.67 45.06 -14.59
N GLN A 39 -23.80 44.50 -13.73
CA GLN A 39 -22.52 43.90 -14.10
C GLN A 39 -22.69 42.72 -15.07
N HIS A 40 -23.67 41.85 -14.81
CA HIS A 40 -23.94 40.68 -15.62
C HIS A 40 -24.50 41.07 -16.99
N LEU A 41 -25.45 42.01 -17.01
CA LEU A 41 -25.97 42.60 -18.25
C LEU A 41 -24.87 43.31 -19.07
N ALA A 42 -23.99 44.07 -18.42
CA ALA A 42 -22.88 44.74 -19.07
C ALA A 42 -21.91 43.75 -19.71
N MET A 43 -21.53 42.68 -18.98
CA MET A 43 -20.65 41.64 -19.52
C MET A 43 -21.30 40.89 -20.70
N LYS A 44 -22.59 40.52 -20.62
CA LYS A 44 -23.31 39.91 -21.75
C LYS A 44 -23.33 40.82 -22.98
N THR A 45 -23.60 42.10 -22.76
CA THR A 45 -23.65 43.12 -23.82
C THR A 45 -22.29 43.25 -24.50
N ALA A 46 -21.24 43.40 -23.70
CA ALA A 46 -19.87 43.51 -24.20
C ALA A 46 -19.45 42.27 -25.01
N LEU A 47 -19.76 41.08 -24.53
CA LEU A 47 -19.50 39.83 -25.25
C LEU A 47 -20.27 39.77 -26.57
N ARG A 48 -21.57 40.06 -26.56
CA ARG A 48 -22.38 40.10 -27.78
C ARG A 48 -21.78 41.05 -28.81
N ASP A 49 -21.51 42.29 -28.40
CA ASP A 49 -21.01 43.32 -29.32
C ASP A 49 -19.62 42.94 -29.88
N GLN A 50 -18.75 42.34 -29.06
CA GLN A 50 -17.47 41.82 -29.54
C GLN A 50 -17.66 40.69 -30.56
N ILE A 51 -18.54 39.73 -30.28
CA ILE A 51 -18.79 38.58 -31.16
C ILE A 51 -19.39 39.06 -32.50
N ASP A 52 -20.39 39.94 -32.47
CA ASP A 52 -21.05 40.47 -33.67
C ASP A 52 -20.12 41.38 -34.50
N SER A 53 -19.04 41.88 -33.92
CA SER A 53 -18.00 42.63 -34.65
C SER A 53 -17.10 41.74 -35.52
N LEU A 54 -17.17 40.41 -35.34
CA LEU A 54 -16.34 39.45 -36.07
C LEU A 54 -17.07 38.92 -37.30
N ASP A 55 -16.46 39.07 -38.47
CA ASP A 55 -16.97 38.49 -39.71
C ASP A 55 -17.25 36.98 -39.57
N GLY A 56 -18.46 36.58 -39.93
CA GLY A 56 -18.91 35.18 -39.95
C GLY A 56 -19.42 34.63 -38.62
N TRP A 57 -19.65 35.50 -37.63
CA TRP A 57 -20.15 35.14 -36.30
C TRP A 57 -21.35 35.98 -35.89
N HIS A 58 -22.25 35.35 -35.14
CA HIS A 58 -23.45 35.98 -34.60
C HIS A 58 -23.65 35.64 -33.13
N ALA A 59 -23.98 36.65 -32.33
CA ALA A 59 -24.30 36.49 -30.92
C ALA A 59 -25.81 36.48 -30.64
N PHE A 60 -26.23 35.56 -29.79
CA PHE A 60 -27.60 35.46 -29.29
C PHE A 60 -27.60 35.54 -27.76
N LEU A 61 -28.27 36.56 -27.22
CA LEU A 61 -28.46 36.70 -25.78
C LEU A 61 -29.59 35.81 -25.28
N GLU A 62 -29.41 35.24 -24.09
CA GLU A 62 -30.40 34.40 -23.41
C GLU A 62 -30.97 33.30 -24.31
N TYR A 63 -30.08 32.61 -25.05
CA TYR A 63 -30.47 31.61 -26.03
C TYR A 63 -31.03 30.36 -25.33
N PRO A 64 -32.34 30.05 -25.48
CA PRO A 64 -32.93 28.89 -24.82
C PRO A 64 -32.54 27.61 -25.56
N HIS A 65 -32.17 26.57 -24.82
CA HIS A 65 -32.07 25.23 -25.38
C HIS A 65 -33.43 24.79 -25.97
N PRO A 66 -33.49 23.99 -27.04
CA PRO A 66 -34.76 23.53 -27.63
C PRO A 66 -35.73 22.86 -26.64
N SER A 67 -35.23 22.13 -25.63
CA SER A 67 -36.06 21.55 -24.56
C SER A 67 -36.56 22.58 -23.54
N ARG A 68 -36.04 23.82 -23.59
CA ARG A 68 -36.24 24.93 -22.63
C ARG A 68 -35.82 24.63 -21.18
N GLU A 69 -35.04 23.58 -20.97
CA GLU A 69 -34.56 23.19 -19.64
C GLU A 69 -33.41 24.07 -19.14
N TRP A 70 -32.73 24.78 -20.04
CA TRP A 70 -31.66 25.71 -19.72
C TRP A 70 -31.51 26.78 -20.80
N ILE A 71 -30.80 27.85 -20.44
CA ILE A 71 -30.60 29.05 -21.25
C ILE A 71 -29.11 29.38 -21.21
N ILE A 72 -28.55 29.67 -22.39
CA ILE A 72 -27.18 30.20 -22.52
C ILE A 72 -27.22 31.70 -22.38
N ASP A 73 -26.31 32.26 -21.59
CA ASP A 73 -26.20 33.70 -21.42
C ASP A 73 -25.88 34.42 -22.74
N VAL A 74 -24.81 34.00 -23.43
CA VAL A 74 -24.46 34.47 -24.78
C VAL A 74 -23.99 33.30 -25.65
N LEU A 75 -24.74 32.96 -26.69
CA LEU A 75 -24.34 31.96 -27.68
C LEU A 75 -23.66 32.67 -28.86
N ALA A 76 -22.45 32.26 -29.20
CA ALA A 76 -21.81 32.57 -30.47
C ALA A 76 -22.03 31.41 -31.45
N GLU A 77 -22.56 31.70 -32.64
CA GLU A 77 -22.77 30.73 -33.72
C GLU A 77 -22.09 31.24 -35.00
N SER A 78 -21.40 30.34 -35.72
CA SER A 78 -20.81 30.64 -37.03
C SER A 78 -21.88 30.66 -38.13
N ASP A 79 -21.66 31.41 -39.22
CA ASP A 79 -22.60 31.49 -40.37
C ASP A 79 -23.01 30.12 -40.92
N ASP A 80 -22.06 29.17 -40.94
CA ASP A 80 -22.27 27.81 -41.42
C ASP A 80 -22.91 26.88 -40.38
N LYS A 81 -23.15 27.38 -39.16
CA LYS A 81 -23.75 26.71 -38.00
C LYS A 81 -23.00 25.46 -37.52
N ARG A 82 -21.75 25.29 -37.95
CA ARG A 82 -20.91 24.14 -37.55
C ARG A 82 -20.25 24.35 -36.21
N HIS A 83 -20.03 25.60 -35.82
CA HIS A 83 -19.33 25.95 -34.60
C HIS A 83 -20.24 26.79 -33.69
N ARG A 84 -20.34 26.33 -32.44
CA ARG A 84 -21.14 26.98 -31.40
C ARG A 84 -20.33 27.07 -30.11
N VAL A 85 -20.24 28.27 -29.56
CA VAL A 85 -19.56 28.54 -28.29
C VAL A 85 -20.53 29.24 -27.35
N ALA A 86 -20.76 28.66 -26.19
CA ALA A 86 -21.60 29.25 -25.14
C ALA A 86 -20.71 30.02 -24.16
N PHE A 87 -20.92 31.32 -24.03
CA PHE A 87 -20.31 32.11 -22.97
C PHE A 87 -21.30 32.24 -21.82
N GLU A 88 -20.93 31.69 -20.66
CA GLU A 88 -21.71 31.70 -19.42
C GLU A 88 -21.09 32.72 -18.47
N VAL A 89 -21.83 33.78 -18.15
CA VAL A 89 -21.34 34.83 -17.24
C VAL A 89 -21.71 34.42 -15.81
N GLN A 90 -20.76 33.94 -15.03
CA GLN A 90 -21.03 33.48 -13.67
C GLN A 90 -20.32 34.34 -12.64
N LEU A 91 -20.99 35.41 -12.20
CA LEU A 91 -20.44 36.36 -11.22
C LEU A 91 -20.69 35.95 -9.75
N SER A 92 -21.61 35.00 -9.51
CA SER A 92 -21.83 34.40 -8.19
C SER A 92 -21.03 33.13 -8.00
N SER A 93 -20.74 32.80 -6.72
CA SER A 93 -20.22 31.48 -6.39
C SER A 93 -21.19 30.38 -6.83
N GLN A 94 -20.62 29.32 -7.40
CA GLN A 94 -21.32 28.12 -7.81
C GLN A 94 -20.42 26.92 -7.48
N THR A 95 -21.03 25.80 -7.09
CA THR A 95 -20.25 24.61 -6.70
C THR A 95 -19.60 23.96 -7.93
N PRO A 96 -18.43 23.30 -7.79
CA PRO A 96 -17.80 22.57 -8.88
C PRO A 96 -18.72 21.57 -9.58
N GLU A 97 -19.59 20.88 -8.83
CA GLU A 97 -20.54 19.90 -9.36
C GLU A 97 -21.59 20.55 -10.28
N LYS A 98 -22.03 21.76 -9.95
CA LYS A 98 -22.96 22.50 -10.82
C LYS A 98 -22.28 22.94 -12.11
N TYR A 99 -21.03 23.40 -12.02
CA TYR A 99 -20.23 23.70 -13.20
C TYR A 99 -20.05 22.46 -14.08
N GLN A 100 -19.74 21.32 -13.48
CA GLN A 100 -19.64 20.03 -14.15
C GLN A 100 -20.92 19.69 -14.92
N ILE A 101 -22.05 19.61 -14.22
CA ILE A 101 -23.33 19.17 -14.80
C ILE A 101 -23.75 20.09 -15.94
N ARG A 102 -23.59 21.42 -15.76
CA ARG A 102 -23.92 22.39 -16.80
C ARG A 102 -22.96 22.28 -17.98
N SER A 103 -21.65 22.21 -17.73
CA SER A 103 -20.63 22.03 -18.77
C SER A 103 -20.90 20.79 -19.61
N GLN A 104 -21.25 19.68 -18.97
CA GLN A 104 -21.55 18.42 -19.66
C GLN A 104 -22.74 18.53 -20.60
N ARG A 105 -23.78 19.29 -20.24
CA ARG A 105 -24.93 19.52 -21.13
C ARG A 105 -24.51 20.21 -22.42
N TYR A 106 -23.67 21.23 -22.35
CA TYR A 106 -23.15 21.89 -23.56
C TYR A 106 -22.33 20.93 -24.42
N PHE A 107 -21.43 20.14 -23.80
CA PHE A 107 -20.65 19.13 -24.54
C PHE A 107 -21.54 18.09 -25.23
N ASN A 108 -22.61 17.62 -24.58
CA ASN A 108 -23.57 16.67 -25.16
C ASN A 108 -24.26 17.23 -26.42
N ASP A 109 -24.45 18.55 -26.47
CA ASP A 109 -25.11 19.25 -27.57
C ASP A 109 -24.12 19.78 -28.63
N GLY A 110 -22.83 19.46 -28.50
CA GLY A 110 -21.79 19.94 -29.40
C GLY A 110 -21.55 21.45 -29.31
N VAL A 111 -21.90 22.07 -28.17
CA VAL A 111 -21.64 23.48 -27.87
C VAL A 111 -20.44 23.55 -26.93
N PHE A 112 -19.41 24.33 -27.27
CA PHE A 112 -18.26 24.48 -26.40
C PHE A 112 -18.55 25.51 -25.30
N PRO A 113 -18.54 25.15 -24.01
CA PRO A 113 -18.83 26.10 -22.93
C PRO A 113 -17.58 26.91 -22.56
N VAL A 114 -17.77 28.19 -22.27
CA VAL A 114 -16.77 29.11 -21.73
C VAL A 114 -17.39 29.83 -20.54
N TRP A 115 -16.88 29.56 -19.35
CA TRP A 115 -17.32 30.21 -18.13
C TRP A 115 -16.51 31.48 -17.87
N VAL A 116 -17.15 32.64 -17.94
CA VAL A 116 -16.57 33.94 -17.59
C VAL A 116 -16.81 34.19 -16.12
N ILE A 117 -15.75 34.13 -15.31
CA ILE A 117 -15.86 34.20 -13.84
C ILE A 117 -14.89 35.23 -13.24
N PRO A 118 -15.22 35.81 -12.07
CA PRO A 118 -14.36 36.80 -11.43
C PRO A 118 -13.09 36.20 -10.81
N ARG A 119 -13.14 34.94 -10.37
CA ARG A 119 -12.06 34.30 -9.61
C ARG A 119 -11.87 32.84 -10.05
N PRO A 120 -10.64 32.29 -9.99
CA PRO A 120 -10.39 30.90 -10.35
C PRO A 120 -11.25 29.92 -9.55
N LEU A 121 -11.53 28.76 -10.15
CA LEU A 121 -12.20 27.66 -9.44
C LEU A 121 -11.18 26.87 -8.64
N ASP A 122 -11.23 27.03 -7.32
CA ASP A 122 -10.42 26.24 -6.40
C ASP A 122 -11.00 24.83 -6.23
N ASN A 123 -10.12 23.83 -6.11
CA ASN A 123 -10.45 22.47 -5.70
C ASN A 123 -11.46 21.72 -6.59
N SER A 124 -11.52 22.01 -7.89
CA SER A 124 -12.31 21.19 -8.82
C SER A 124 -11.54 19.91 -9.20
N PRO A 125 -12.11 18.70 -8.99
CA PRO A 125 -11.47 17.43 -9.37
C PRO A 125 -11.40 17.25 -10.89
N ILE A 126 -12.18 18.03 -11.63
CA ILE A 126 -12.19 18.05 -13.09
C ILE A 126 -11.86 19.45 -13.62
N LYS A 127 -11.41 19.52 -14.86
CA LYS A 127 -11.19 20.77 -15.58
C LYS A 127 -12.45 21.15 -16.37
N ILE A 128 -12.81 22.42 -16.30
CA ILE A 128 -13.85 23.04 -17.12
C ILE A 128 -13.30 24.28 -17.83
N PRO A 129 -13.82 24.65 -19.02
CA PRO A 129 -13.26 25.78 -19.76
C PRO A 129 -13.71 27.10 -19.13
N VAL A 130 -12.79 27.72 -18.41
CA VAL A 130 -12.98 28.94 -17.64
C VAL A 130 -12.06 30.04 -18.16
N VAL A 131 -12.59 31.26 -18.24
CA VAL A 131 -11.82 32.49 -18.35
C VAL A 131 -12.05 33.35 -17.11
N VAL A 132 -10.96 33.70 -16.45
CA VAL A 132 -10.97 34.51 -15.22
C VAL A 132 -10.68 35.96 -15.57
N THR A 133 -11.58 36.87 -15.20
CA THR A 133 -11.48 38.29 -15.61
C THR A 133 -11.29 39.28 -14.45
N GLY A 134 -11.48 38.84 -13.20
CA GLY A 134 -11.51 39.73 -12.03
C GLY A 134 -12.78 40.58 -11.90
N PHE A 135 -13.58 40.71 -12.96
CA PHE A 135 -14.83 41.47 -12.97
C PHE A 135 -15.95 40.67 -12.32
N GLY A 136 -16.51 41.19 -11.22
CA GLY A 136 -17.48 40.50 -10.37
C GLY A 136 -18.64 41.39 -9.96
N LYS A 137 -19.52 40.87 -9.08
CA LYS A 137 -20.75 41.58 -8.64
C LYS A 137 -20.50 42.91 -7.94
N SER A 138 -19.31 43.12 -7.38
CA SER A 138 -18.93 44.36 -6.69
C SER A 138 -18.08 45.30 -7.56
N SER A 139 -17.82 44.93 -8.82
CA SER A 139 -17.08 45.79 -9.74
C SER A 139 -17.96 46.97 -10.18
N GLU A 140 -17.33 48.12 -10.39
CA GLU A 140 -17.96 49.25 -11.06
C GLU A 140 -18.31 48.87 -12.50
N VAL A 141 -19.50 49.25 -12.95
CA VAL A 141 -19.96 49.00 -14.31
C VAL A 141 -19.50 50.17 -15.18
N PRO A 142 -18.69 49.94 -16.23
CA PRO A 142 -18.27 51.03 -17.11
C PRO A 142 -19.47 51.60 -17.85
N GLU A 143 -19.42 52.90 -18.19
CA GLU A 143 -20.46 53.55 -19.00
C GLU A 143 -20.56 52.93 -20.39
N ASN A 144 -19.42 52.54 -20.96
CA ASN A 144 -19.34 51.79 -22.21
C ASN A 144 -18.97 50.33 -21.92
N PRO A 145 -19.89 49.36 -22.16
CA PRO A 145 -19.60 47.94 -21.97
C PRO A 145 -18.39 47.40 -22.76
N ALA A 146 -18.04 48.01 -23.90
CA ALA A 146 -16.90 47.59 -24.71
C ALA A 146 -15.57 47.62 -23.92
N GLU A 147 -15.45 48.47 -22.90
CA GLU A 147 -14.29 48.52 -22.00
C GLU A 147 -14.05 47.20 -21.24
N LEU A 148 -15.07 46.34 -21.12
CA LEU A 148 -14.89 45.02 -20.51
C LEU A 148 -14.04 44.07 -21.37
N MET A 149 -13.92 44.32 -22.68
CA MET A 149 -13.04 43.53 -23.56
C MET A 149 -11.55 43.77 -23.30
N ASP A 150 -11.23 44.87 -22.62
CA ASP A 150 -9.89 45.26 -22.23
C ASP A 150 -9.40 44.62 -20.93
N LEU A 151 -10.29 43.92 -20.21
CA LEU A 151 -9.98 43.19 -18.98
C LEU A 151 -8.93 42.11 -19.21
N ASN A 152 -8.05 41.94 -18.23
CA ASN A 152 -7.13 40.80 -18.19
C ASN A 152 -7.92 39.50 -18.14
N ALA A 153 -7.55 38.54 -18.97
CA ALA A 153 -8.21 37.24 -19.10
C ALA A 153 -7.20 36.12 -18.90
N GLY A 154 -7.42 35.30 -17.86
CA GLY A 154 -6.65 34.07 -17.64
C GLY A 154 -7.45 32.83 -18.06
N ALA A 155 -6.95 32.03 -19.00
CA ALA A 155 -7.59 30.78 -19.43
C ALA A 155 -6.56 29.71 -19.81
N ASP A 156 -6.79 28.46 -19.39
CA ASP A 156 -5.85 27.32 -19.61
C ASP A 156 -5.85 26.78 -21.07
N PHE A 157 -6.71 27.30 -21.93
CA PHE A 157 -6.94 26.83 -23.30
C PHE A 157 -6.83 27.93 -24.37
N SER A 158 -6.29 29.09 -23.97
CA SER A 158 -5.95 30.20 -24.86
C SER A 158 -4.70 30.90 -24.34
N THR A 159 -3.95 31.56 -25.22
CA THR A 159 -2.78 32.37 -24.85
C THR A 159 -3.09 33.86 -24.82
N ALA A 160 -4.33 34.25 -25.14
CA ALA A 160 -4.76 35.63 -25.09
C ALA A 160 -4.88 36.09 -23.63
N ASP A 161 -4.35 37.28 -23.36
CA ASP A 161 -4.27 37.90 -22.05
C ASP A 161 -5.36 38.97 -21.81
N ARG A 162 -6.11 39.34 -22.86
CA ARG A 162 -7.27 40.24 -22.79
C ARG A 162 -8.54 39.52 -23.22
N LEU A 163 -9.67 39.88 -22.61
CA LEU A 163 -10.96 39.22 -22.86
C LEU A 163 -11.38 39.28 -24.34
N GLY A 164 -11.28 40.44 -24.99
CA GLY A 164 -11.60 40.59 -26.40
C GLY A 164 -10.74 39.71 -27.30
N LEU A 165 -9.41 39.74 -27.09
CA LEU A 165 -8.47 38.88 -27.82
C LEU A 165 -8.73 37.38 -27.58
N PHE A 166 -9.17 37.04 -26.38
CA PHE A 166 -9.58 35.68 -26.03
C PHE A 166 -10.81 35.25 -26.84
N VAL A 167 -11.87 36.09 -26.87
CA VAL A 167 -13.08 35.86 -27.67
C VAL A 167 -12.73 35.69 -29.15
N ASP A 168 -11.94 36.61 -29.70
CA ASP A 168 -11.48 36.54 -31.10
C ASP A 168 -10.73 35.24 -31.38
N SER A 169 -9.80 34.87 -30.48
CA SER A 169 -8.98 33.67 -30.66
C SER A 169 -9.83 32.41 -30.62
N ILE A 170 -10.77 32.29 -29.68
CA ILE A 170 -11.58 31.07 -29.58
C ILE A 170 -12.54 30.91 -30.76
N LEU A 171 -13.12 32.00 -31.25
CA LEU A 171 -14.04 31.97 -32.38
C LEU A 171 -13.31 31.74 -33.70
N ARG A 172 -12.17 32.41 -33.94
CA ARG A 172 -11.44 32.28 -35.21
C ARG A 172 -10.59 31.02 -35.32
N ARG A 173 -10.02 30.55 -34.20
CA ARG A 173 -9.05 29.43 -34.20
C ARG A 173 -9.58 28.16 -33.53
N GLY A 174 -10.74 28.25 -32.87
CA GLY A 174 -11.29 27.18 -32.05
C GLY A 174 -10.60 27.06 -30.68
N PRO A 175 -11.27 26.38 -29.73
CA PRO A 175 -10.72 26.13 -28.40
C PRO A 175 -9.61 25.06 -28.43
N ARG A 176 -8.49 25.29 -27.75
CA ARG A 176 -7.43 24.28 -27.54
C ARG A 176 -7.70 23.43 -26.29
N TRP A 177 -8.89 22.83 -26.23
CA TRP A 177 -9.33 22.07 -25.06
C TRP A 177 -8.89 20.60 -25.11
N ARG A 178 -7.98 20.22 -24.21
CA ARG A 178 -7.37 18.86 -24.19
C ARG A 178 -7.99 17.89 -23.19
N PHE A 179 -8.84 18.37 -22.28
CA PHE A 179 -9.31 17.56 -21.14
C PHE A 179 -10.55 16.73 -21.46
N GLY A 180 -11.21 16.96 -22.60
CA GLY A 180 -12.47 16.31 -22.94
C GLY A 180 -13.64 16.81 -22.09
N SER A 181 -14.78 16.16 -22.22
CA SER A 181 -15.97 16.47 -21.44
C SER A 181 -15.80 16.12 -19.96
N PRO A 182 -16.56 16.77 -19.05
CA PRO A 182 -16.55 16.43 -17.63
C PRO A 182 -16.74 14.93 -17.31
N ASP A 183 -17.67 14.24 -17.99
CA ASP A 183 -17.96 12.83 -17.77
C ASP A 183 -16.80 11.94 -18.21
N GLU A 184 -16.11 12.28 -19.29
CA GLU A 184 -14.89 11.57 -19.72
C GLU A 184 -13.78 11.70 -18.68
N GLN A 185 -13.63 12.88 -18.08
CA GLN A 185 -12.65 13.11 -17.01
C GLN A 185 -12.99 12.32 -15.75
N VAL A 186 -14.26 12.31 -15.32
CA VAL A 186 -14.71 11.50 -14.18
C VAL A 186 -14.51 10.01 -14.44
N ALA A 187 -14.84 9.54 -15.64
CA ALA A 187 -14.63 8.15 -16.02
C ALA A 187 -13.13 7.79 -16.06
N ALA A 188 -12.27 8.69 -16.53
CA ALA A 188 -10.82 8.50 -16.52
C ALA A 188 -10.26 8.39 -15.09
N HIS A 189 -10.67 9.30 -14.20
CA HIS A 189 -10.26 9.27 -12.80
C HIS A 189 -10.71 7.99 -12.09
N ARG A 190 -11.96 7.56 -12.32
CA ARG A 190 -12.48 6.29 -11.77
C ARG A 190 -11.64 5.09 -12.21
N ARG A 191 -11.31 5.00 -13.50
CA ARG A 191 -10.46 3.91 -14.04
C ARG A 191 -9.06 3.90 -13.42
N GLU A 192 -8.49 5.06 -13.15
CA GLU A 192 -7.19 5.19 -12.49
C GLU A 192 -7.24 4.69 -11.04
N VAL A 193 -8.23 5.14 -10.27
CA VAL A 193 -8.45 4.69 -8.89
C VAL A 193 -8.66 3.18 -8.82
N GLU A 194 -9.45 2.61 -9.73
CA GLU A 194 -9.68 1.16 -9.81
C GLU A 194 -8.39 0.39 -10.15
N ARG A 195 -7.57 0.91 -11.07
CA ARG A 195 -6.27 0.33 -11.44
C ARG A 195 -5.32 0.31 -10.24
N GLU A 196 -5.22 1.42 -9.52
CA GLU A 196 -4.38 1.51 -8.32
C GLU A 196 -4.87 0.60 -7.19
N ALA A 197 -6.19 0.48 -7.01
CA ALA A 197 -6.76 -0.46 -6.05
C ALA A 197 -6.42 -1.91 -6.39
N ARG A 198 -6.49 -2.28 -7.67
CA ARG A 198 -6.09 -3.62 -8.14
C ARG A 198 -4.62 -3.93 -7.88
N VAL A 199 -3.73 -2.98 -8.17
CA VAL A 199 -2.29 -3.15 -7.93
C VAL A 199 -2.00 -3.34 -6.43
N ARG A 200 -2.63 -2.53 -5.56
CA ARG A 200 -2.49 -2.68 -4.10
C ARG A 200 -3.00 -4.00 -3.58
N GLU A 201 -4.13 -4.48 -4.11
CA GLU A 201 -4.70 -5.78 -3.72
C GLU A 201 -3.79 -6.94 -4.17
N GLU A 202 -3.22 -6.87 -5.37
CA GLU A 202 -2.27 -7.86 -5.87
C GLU A 202 -0.98 -7.90 -5.03
N GLU A 203 -0.45 -6.73 -4.66
CA GLU A 203 0.70 -6.62 -3.77
C GLU A 203 0.38 -7.19 -2.37
N ARG A 204 -0.79 -6.89 -1.82
CA ARG A 204 -1.25 -7.43 -0.53
C ARG A 204 -1.30 -8.96 -0.57
N ARG A 205 -1.95 -9.55 -1.57
CA ARG A 205 -2.02 -11.02 -1.74
C ARG A 205 -0.63 -11.64 -1.87
N ARG A 206 0.27 -10.99 -2.61
CA ARG A 206 1.65 -11.46 -2.75
C ARG A 206 2.39 -11.46 -1.41
N LEU A 207 2.18 -10.45 -0.56
CA LEU A 207 2.77 -10.40 0.78
C LEU A 207 2.17 -11.47 1.70
N GLU A 208 0.86 -11.65 1.68
CA GLU A 208 0.15 -12.71 2.42
C GLU A 208 0.66 -14.11 2.03
N ASP A 209 0.84 -14.37 0.72
CA ASP A 209 1.41 -15.63 0.23
C ASP A 209 2.86 -15.85 0.70
N ILE A 210 3.67 -14.78 0.76
CA ILE A 210 5.05 -14.87 1.27
C ILE A 210 5.04 -15.18 2.77
N GLU A 211 4.18 -14.51 3.54
CA GLU A 211 4.05 -14.72 4.98
C GLU A 211 3.59 -16.15 5.28
N ALA A 212 2.59 -16.66 4.57
CA ALA A 212 2.11 -18.03 4.70
C ALA A 212 3.23 -19.06 4.45
N ARG A 213 4.06 -18.85 3.40
CA ARG A 213 5.22 -19.72 3.12
C ARG A 213 6.31 -19.64 4.19
N ILE A 214 6.54 -18.46 4.79
CA ILE A 214 7.47 -18.31 5.91
C ILE A 214 6.96 -19.11 7.11
N GLU A 215 5.67 -19.04 7.41
CA GLU A 215 5.08 -19.75 8.55
C GLU A 215 5.08 -21.27 8.34
N GLU A 216 4.78 -21.73 7.12
CA GLU A 216 4.88 -23.14 6.73
C GLU A 216 6.31 -23.67 6.92
N MET A 217 7.32 -22.97 6.38
CA MET A 217 8.71 -23.37 6.54
C MET A 217 9.14 -23.37 8.03
N ASN A 218 8.68 -22.41 8.83
CA ASN A 218 8.94 -22.40 10.27
C ASN A 218 8.30 -23.58 11.01
N SER A 219 7.09 -23.95 10.59
CA SER A 219 6.37 -25.11 11.14
C SER A 219 7.09 -26.42 10.82
N ASN A 220 7.64 -26.51 9.61
CA ASN A 220 8.39 -27.67 9.11
C ASN A 220 9.87 -27.67 9.52
N SER A 221 10.32 -26.68 10.29
CA SER A 221 11.70 -26.60 10.76
C SER A 221 11.81 -26.96 12.24
N ALA A 222 12.91 -27.59 12.63
CA ALA A 222 13.18 -28.01 14.00
C ALA A 222 14.66 -27.86 14.37
N PRO A 223 14.96 -27.54 15.64
CA PRO A 223 16.34 -27.54 16.12
C PRO A 223 16.88 -28.98 16.15
N PRO A 224 18.10 -29.26 15.62
CA PRO A 224 18.66 -30.61 15.61
C PRO A 224 18.75 -31.26 16.99
N GLN A 225 18.91 -30.46 18.05
CA GLN A 225 18.96 -31.01 19.41
C GLN A 225 17.67 -31.73 19.81
N THR A 226 16.52 -31.35 19.25
CA THR A 226 15.23 -31.98 19.55
C THR A 226 15.12 -33.37 18.93
N ALA A 227 15.71 -33.56 17.74
CA ALA A 227 15.67 -34.85 17.04
C ALA A 227 16.80 -35.79 17.48
N TYR A 228 18.00 -35.26 17.70
CA TYR A 228 19.22 -36.06 17.89
C TYR A 228 19.91 -35.86 19.24
N GLY A 229 19.29 -35.10 20.15
CA GLY A 229 19.85 -34.77 21.46
C GLY A 229 20.85 -33.62 21.43
N ALA A 230 21.17 -33.08 22.60
CA ALA A 230 22.13 -31.98 22.74
C ALA A 230 23.56 -32.48 22.47
N HIS A 231 24.12 -32.06 21.34
CA HIS A 231 25.49 -32.38 20.94
C HIS A 231 26.13 -31.21 20.20
N THR A 232 27.29 -30.77 20.66
CA THR A 232 28.09 -29.70 20.04
C THR A 232 29.52 -30.19 19.83
N VAL A 233 30.00 -30.12 18.60
CA VAL A 233 31.38 -30.46 18.26
C VAL A 233 32.29 -29.28 18.58
N HIS A 234 33.21 -29.50 19.52
CA HIS A 234 34.21 -28.50 19.91
C HIS A 234 35.50 -28.64 19.10
N THR A 235 36.04 -27.50 18.65
CA THR A 235 37.29 -27.41 17.88
C THR A 235 38.23 -26.39 18.50
N GLU A 236 39.54 -26.42 18.23
CA GLU A 236 40.47 -25.44 18.83
C GLU A 236 40.18 -24.01 18.33
N ASP A 237 40.15 -23.82 16.99
CA ASP A 237 39.92 -22.51 16.33
C ASP A 237 38.82 -22.59 15.24
N GLY A 238 37.93 -23.58 15.28
CA GLY A 238 36.96 -23.82 14.22
C GLY A 238 35.75 -22.86 14.20
N PRO A 239 34.86 -22.97 13.21
CA PRO A 239 33.73 -22.05 13.07
C PRO A 239 32.69 -22.24 14.17
N PHE A 240 31.93 -21.19 14.45
CA PHE A 240 30.61 -21.35 15.05
C PHE A 240 29.62 -21.78 13.99
N VAL A 241 28.89 -22.86 14.22
CA VAL A 241 27.90 -23.38 13.27
C VAL A 241 26.59 -23.64 13.99
N TRP A 242 25.53 -22.99 13.50
CA TRP A 242 24.15 -23.29 13.85
C TRP A 242 23.51 -24.08 12.74
N ALA A 243 22.72 -25.08 13.10
CA ALA A 243 21.99 -25.87 12.13
C ALA A 243 20.50 -25.93 12.48
N THR A 244 19.69 -26.16 11.45
CA THR A 244 18.26 -26.37 11.52
C THR A 244 17.88 -27.54 10.61
N LEU A 245 16.99 -28.39 11.08
CA LEU A 245 16.36 -29.42 10.26
C LEU A 245 15.17 -28.78 9.57
N THR A 246 15.01 -29.04 8.28
CA THR A 246 13.87 -28.56 7.49
C THR A 246 13.56 -29.54 6.36
N GLN A 247 12.58 -29.22 5.52
CA GLN A 247 12.24 -30.03 4.35
C GLN A 247 12.24 -29.21 3.07
N CYS A 248 12.44 -29.88 1.93
CA CYS A 248 12.37 -29.25 0.62
C CYS A 248 10.93 -28.80 0.32
N TRP A 249 10.74 -27.54 -0.05
CA TRP A 249 9.41 -27.06 -0.47
C TRP A 249 8.89 -27.72 -1.77
N SER A 250 9.77 -28.35 -2.56
CA SER A 250 9.41 -28.94 -3.86
C SER A 250 9.22 -30.45 -3.83
N CYS A 251 10.03 -31.20 -3.08
CA CYS A 251 9.97 -32.66 -3.01
C CYS A 251 9.81 -33.21 -1.59
N GLU A 252 9.67 -32.33 -0.59
CA GLU A 252 9.54 -32.70 0.83
C GLU A 252 10.75 -33.42 1.44
N HIS A 253 11.87 -33.57 0.70
CA HIS A 253 13.08 -34.19 1.21
C HIS A 253 13.59 -33.52 2.50
N PRO A 254 13.76 -34.25 3.61
CA PRO A 254 14.30 -33.71 4.85
C PRO A 254 15.78 -33.39 4.67
N MET A 255 16.21 -32.23 5.15
CA MET A 255 17.62 -31.82 5.04
C MET A 255 18.09 -30.96 6.20
N LEU A 256 19.40 -30.97 6.41
CA LEU A 256 20.09 -30.09 7.35
C LEU A 256 20.53 -28.80 6.63
N LEU A 257 20.04 -27.66 7.10
CA LEU A 257 20.55 -26.34 6.75
C LEU A 257 21.45 -25.81 7.85
N TRP A 258 22.37 -24.91 7.49
CA TRP A 258 23.28 -24.32 8.46
C TRP A 258 23.59 -22.85 8.20
N ASN A 259 23.99 -22.18 9.27
CA ASN A 259 24.60 -20.86 9.26
C ASN A 259 25.95 -20.97 9.97
N ALA A 260 26.96 -20.32 9.40
CA ALA A 260 28.31 -20.38 9.94
C ALA A 260 28.91 -19.00 10.10
N GLN A 261 29.65 -18.82 11.18
CA GLN A 261 30.45 -17.64 11.47
C GLN A 261 31.88 -18.06 11.79
N SER A 262 32.85 -17.37 11.20
CA SER A 262 34.27 -17.60 11.50
C SER A 262 34.57 -17.18 12.93
N ALA A 263 35.24 -18.06 13.69
CA ALA A 263 35.92 -17.64 14.91
C ALA A 263 37.11 -16.75 14.55
N ARG A 264 37.47 -15.81 15.44
CA ARG A 264 38.68 -15.00 15.25
C ARG A 264 39.86 -15.76 15.84
N PRO A 265 40.91 -16.09 15.06
CA PRO A 265 42.07 -16.80 15.59
C PRO A 265 42.67 -16.08 16.80
N GLY A 266 42.99 -16.83 17.86
CA GLY A 266 43.57 -16.28 19.10
C GLY A 266 42.60 -15.51 20.00
N VAL A 267 41.32 -15.38 19.63
CA VAL A 267 40.30 -14.78 20.49
C VAL A 267 39.63 -15.88 21.33
N GLN A 268 39.69 -15.72 22.64
CA GLN A 268 39.00 -16.63 23.55
C GLN A 268 37.52 -16.25 23.68
N HIS A 269 36.65 -17.22 23.42
CA HIS A 269 35.21 -17.05 23.49
C HIS A 269 34.68 -17.56 24.84
N MET A 270 33.84 -16.74 25.51
CA MET A 270 33.12 -17.14 26.73
C MET A 270 31.77 -17.79 26.43
N SER A 271 31.16 -17.43 25.30
CA SER A 271 29.90 -17.98 24.78
C SER A 271 29.89 -17.90 23.25
N ALA A 272 28.97 -18.63 22.62
CA ALA A 272 28.72 -18.46 21.19
C ALA A 272 28.10 -17.08 20.90
N PRO A 273 28.44 -16.44 19.77
CA PRO A 273 27.77 -15.20 19.38
C PRO A 273 26.29 -15.44 19.05
N PRO A 274 25.44 -14.41 19.06
CA PRO A 274 24.06 -14.57 18.64
C PRO A 274 23.97 -15.00 17.17
N LEU A 275 22.99 -15.86 16.85
CA LEU A 275 22.72 -16.27 15.47
C LEU A 275 22.34 -15.05 14.62
N ALA A 276 23.08 -14.82 13.54
CA ALA A 276 22.83 -13.71 12.61
C ALA A 276 22.68 -14.23 11.17
N LEU A 277 21.43 -14.38 10.72
CA LEU A 277 21.11 -14.85 9.37
C LEU A 277 21.09 -13.70 8.37
N LYS A 278 21.87 -13.81 7.30
CA LYS A 278 21.89 -12.83 6.22
C LYS A 278 20.73 -13.06 5.26
N ARG A 279 20.07 -11.98 4.83
CA ARG A 279 19.02 -12.00 3.79
C ARG A 279 19.58 -12.18 2.38
N GLU A 280 20.81 -11.72 2.17
CA GLU A 280 21.52 -11.81 0.89
C GLU A 280 22.86 -12.51 1.05
N VAL A 281 23.25 -13.25 0.02
CA VAL A 281 24.47 -14.04 -0.04
C VAL A 281 25.17 -13.79 -1.38
N GLY A 282 26.47 -13.55 -1.32
CA GLY A 282 27.30 -13.39 -2.52
C GLY A 282 27.71 -14.73 -3.12
N VAL A 283 28.53 -14.70 -4.17
CA VAL A 283 29.12 -15.90 -4.79
C VAL A 283 29.97 -16.68 -3.79
N LYS A 284 30.72 -16.00 -2.92
CA LYS A 284 31.50 -16.62 -1.84
C LYS A 284 30.75 -16.48 -0.51
N ARG A 285 30.15 -17.56 -0.03
CA ARG A 285 29.51 -17.63 1.28
C ARG A 285 30.31 -18.52 2.22
N TYR A 286 30.52 -18.10 3.45
CA TYR A 286 31.38 -18.81 4.42
C TYR A 286 30.81 -20.17 4.81
N GLU A 287 29.50 -20.35 4.69
CA GLU A 287 28.83 -21.63 4.90
C GLU A 287 29.33 -22.73 3.96
N ASN A 288 29.91 -22.38 2.80
CA ASN A 288 30.50 -23.33 1.86
C ASN A 288 32.00 -23.60 2.13
N HIS A 289 32.55 -23.12 3.25
CA HIS A 289 33.95 -23.31 3.57
C HIS A 289 34.22 -24.78 3.98
N PRO A 290 35.35 -25.39 3.57
CA PRO A 290 35.67 -26.78 3.92
C PRO A 290 35.63 -27.10 5.41
N ASP A 291 36.09 -26.17 6.26
CA ASP A 291 36.05 -26.34 7.72
C ASP A 291 34.62 -26.45 8.27
N VAL A 292 33.67 -25.70 7.69
CA VAL A 292 32.26 -25.77 8.08
C VAL A 292 31.69 -27.14 7.72
N HIS A 293 31.99 -27.64 6.52
CA HIS A 293 31.56 -28.98 6.13
C HIS A 293 32.21 -30.09 6.96
N ARG A 294 33.47 -29.92 7.39
CA ARG A 294 34.16 -30.87 8.26
C ARG A 294 33.44 -30.99 9.61
N VAL A 295 33.20 -29.88 10.30
CA VAL A 295 32.54 -29.91 11.61
C VAL A 295 31.09 -30.39 11.54
N LEU A 296 30.38 -30.11 10.44
CA LEU A 296 29.04 -30.66 10.21
C LEU A 296 29.10 -32.19 10.05
N ASN A 297 30.03 -32.71 9.25
CA ASN A 297 30.19 -34.15 9.09
C ASN A 297 30.59 -34.83 10.42
N ASP A 298 31.42 -34.19 11.23
CA ASP A 298 31.80 -34.69 12.56
C ASP A 298 30.58 -34.75 13.49
N TRP A 299 29.76 -33.69 13.49
CA TRP A 299 28.53 -33.64 14.27
C TRP A 299 27.57 -34.75 13.84
N MET A 300 27.31 -34.89 12.53
CA MET A 300 26.41 -35.92 11.99
C MET A 300 26.87 -37.34 12.36
N ARG A 301 28.18 -37.61 12.33
CA ARG A 301 28.74 -38.91 12.74
C ARG A 301 28.57 -39.16 14.23
N ALA A 302 28.81 -38.15 15.06
CA ALA A 302 28.73 -38.28 16.51
C ALA A 302 27.29 -38.43 17.02
N THR A 303 26.30 -37.83 16.34
CA THR A 303 24.89 -37.95 16.68
C THR A 303 24.16 -39.07 15.95
N HIS A 304 24.83 -39.77 15.03
CA HIS A 304 24.22 -40.72 14.09
C HIS A 304 23.03 -40.11 13.34
N ALA A 305 23.14 -38.83 12.95
CA ALA A 305 22.08 -38.11 12.25
C ALA A 305 21.77 -38.77 10.91
N ASP A 306 20.51 -39.16 10.71
CA ASP A 306 19.96 -39.85 9.53
C ASP A 306 19.30 -38.87 8.55
N VAL A 307 19.97 -37.75 8.30
CA VAL A 307 19.49 -36.67 7.41
C VAL A 307 20.60 -36.22 6.49
N GLU A 308 20.28 -35.84 5.25
CA GLU A 308 21.28 -35.28 4.34
C GLU A 308 21.46 -33.79 4.58
N LYS A 309 22.70 -33.29 4.46
CA LYS A 309 22.94 -31.84 4.46
C LYS A 309 22.57 -31.25 3.11
N ALA A 310 21.94 -30.07 3.12
CA ALA A 310 21.70 -29.33 1.89
C ALA A 310 23.01 -29.08 1.13
N LEU A 311 22.94 -28.87 -0.19
CA LEU A 311 24.11 -28.52 -0.99
C LEU A 311 24.17 -27.02 -1.19
N ILE A 312 25.36 -26.45 -1.37
CA ILE A 312 25.53 -25.05 -1.77
C ILE A 312 26.01 -25.02 -3.22
N LYS A 313 25.22 -24.40 -4.10
CA LYS A 313 25.55 -24.25 -5.52
C LYS A 313 25.45 -22.80 -5.96
N THR A 314 26.23 -22.44 -6.98
CA THR A 314 26.11 -21.13 -7.65
C THR A 314 24.84 -21.09 -8.52
N ARG A 315 24.17 -19.95 -8.50
CA ARG A 315 22.93 -19.64 -9.22
C ARG A 315 23.02 -18.24 -9.83
N ARG A 316 22.21 -17.99 -10.86
CA ARG A 316 22.13 -16.68 -11.52
C ARG A 316 20.73 -16.09 -11.38
N SER A 317 20.65 -14.85 -10.89
CA SER A 317 19.40 -14.10 -10.86
C SER A 317 19.12 -13.51 -12.23
N LYS A 318 17.96 -13.84 -12.82
CA LYS A 318 17.51 -13.22 -14.08
C LYS A 318 17.24 -11.72 -13.90
N THR A 319 16.65 -11.35 -12.76
CA THR A 319 16.26 -9.96 -12.46
C THR A 319 17.46 -9.07 -12.14
N LYS A 320 18.43 -9.56 -11.36
CA LYS A 320 19.62 -8.77 -10.97
C LYS A 320 20.81 -8.99 -11.92
N ALA A 321 20.67 -9.86 -12.93
CA ALA A 321 21.75 -10.28 -13.84
C ALA A 321 23.06 -10.71 -13.14
N ALA A 322 22.99 -11.17 -11.89
CA ALA A 322 24.13 -11.44 -11.02
C ALA A 322 24.17 -12.89 -10.51
N GLU A 323 25.36 -13.39 -10.23
CA GLU A 323 25.60 -14.71 -9.63
C GLU A 323 25.59 -14.64 -8.10
N TYR A 324 25.10 -15.71 -7.47
CA TYR A 324 25.07 -15.87 -6.01
C TYR A 324 25.14 -17.34 -5.63
N SER A 325 25.62 -17.66 -4.43
CA SER A 325 25.62 -19.03 -3.90
C SER A 325 24.43 -19.26 -3.01
N ALA A 326 23.71 -20.37 -3.23
CA ALA A 326 22.49 -20.67 -2.49
C ALA A 326 22.43 -22.13 -2.05
N PHE A 327 21.67 -22.37 -0.98
CA PHE A 327 21.32 -23.72 -0.59
C PHE A 327 20.37 -24.33 -1.60
N VAL A 328 20.56 -25.61 -1.89
CA VAL A 328 19.72 -26.39 -2.78
C VAL A 328 19.44 -27.75 -2.15
N CYS A 329 18.26 -28.30 -2.46
CA CYS A 329 17.88 -29.63 -2.05
C CYS A 329 18.88 -30.67 -2.61
N PRO A 330 19.37 -31.61 -1.78
CA PRO A 330 20.28 -32.65 -2.27
C PRO A 330 19.59 -33.64 -3.23
N GLU A 331 18.27 -33.85 -3.08
CA GLU A 331 17.50 -34.78 -3.92
C GLU A 331 17.08 -34.17 -5.27
N CYS A 332 16.33 -33.06 -5.25
CA CYS A 332 15.74 -32.50 -6.48
C CYS A 332 16.42 -31.23 -7.02
N ASP A 333 17.52 -30.78 -6.39
CA ASP A 333 18.26 -29.55 -6.73
C ASP A 333 17.46 -28.23 -6.63
N ALA A 334 16.26 -28.27 -6.06
CA ALA A 334 15.42 -27.09 -5.85
C ALA A 334 16.11 -26.06 -4.96
N LEU A 335 16.02 -24.78 -5.35
CA LEU A 335 16.58 -23.65 -4.63
C LEU A 335 15.89 -23.47 -3.27
N ILE A 336 16.66 -23.40 -2.19
CA ILE A 336 16.17 -23.00 -0.87
C ILE A 336 16.45 -21.51 -0.68
N GLY A 337 15.37 -20.71 -0.73
CA GLY A 337 15.48 -19.25 -0.80
C GLY A 337 16.09 -18.65 0.47
N GLN A 338 17.20 -17.92 0.33
CA GLN A 338 17.89 -17.30 1.46
C GLN A 338 17.00 -16.32 2.26
N MET A 339 16.06 -15.64 1.59
CA MET A 339 15.07 -14.79 2.25
C MET A 339 14.24 -15.62 3.25
N PHE A 340 13.72 -16.77 2.82
CA PHE A 340 12.98 -17.67 3.70
C PHE A 340 13.87 -18.19 4.82
N ILE A 341 15.07 -18.69 4.52
CA ILE A 341 16.03 -19.17 5.54
C ILE A 341 16.26 -18.12 6.63
N SER A 342 16.42 -16.84 6.25
CA SER A 342 16.63 -15.74 7.20
C SER A 342 15.42 -15.43 8.10
N CYS A 343 14.25 -15.93 7.74
CA CYS A 343 13.00 -15.83 8.50
C CYS A 343 12.69 -17.09 9.33
N ILE A 344 13.56 -18.11 9.30
CA ILE A 344 13.45 -19.24 10.24
C ILE A 344 13.69 -18.69 11.66
N ARG A 345 12.72 -18.89 12.55
CA ARG A 345 12.76 -18.40 13.94
C ARG A 345 13.97 -18.97 14.68
N VAL A 346 14.56 -18.18 15.58
CA VAL A 346 15.85 -18.49 16.23
C VAL A 346 15.78 -19.78 17.04
N GLU A 347 14.64 -20.08 17.66
CA GLU A 347 14.40 -21.31 18.43
C GLU A 347 14.41 -22.58 17.58
N LYS A 348 14.33 -22.47 16.25
CA LYS A 348 14.45 -23.60 15.32
C LYS A 348 15.90 -23.94 14.97
N TRP A 349 16.86 -23.24 15.55
CA TRP A 349 18.29 -23.46 15.33
C TRP A 349 18.97 -24.00 16.59
N SER A 350 19.98 -24.86 16.42
CA SER A 350 20.86 -25.30 17.51
C SER A 350 22.32 -25.11 17.13
N LEU A 351 23.15 -24.79 18.13
CA LEU A 351 24.60 -24.71 17.96
C LEU A 351 25.19 -26.13 17.87
N VAL A 352 25.64 -26.51 16.68
CA VAL A 352 26.21 -27.84 16.40
C VAL A 352 27.74 -27.85 16.43
N SER A 353 28.38 -26.68 16.30
CA SER A 353 29.83 -26.55 16.49
C SER A 353 30.23 -25.20 17.07
N ALA A 354 31.28 -25.21 17.90
CA ALA A 354 31.92 -24.00 18.42
C ALA A 354 33.40 -24.26 18.75
N PRO A 355 34.25 -23.22 18.77
CA PRO A 355 35.57 -23.27 19.41
C PRO A 355 35.52 -23.75 20.87
N LEU A 356 36.65 -24.23 21.38
CA LEU A 356 36.83 -24.50 22.81
C LEU A 356 36.64 -23.21 23.61
N MET A 357 35.62 -23.21 24.47
CA MET A 357 35.29 -22.08 25.35
C MET A 357 36.05 -22.18 26.67
N LYS A 358 36.43 -21.05 27.27
CA LYS A 358 36.97 -21.04 28.64
C LYS A 358 35.88 -21.44 29.64
N ARG A 359 36.15 -22.44 30.49
CA ARG A 359 35.35 -22.68 31.71
C ARG A 359 35.41 -21.44 32.60
N THR A 360 34.28 -20.81 32.89
CA THR A 360 34.15 -19.86 33.99
C THR A 360 34.35 -20.62 35.30
N ARG A 361 35.52 -20.47 35.94
CA ARG A 361 35.65 -20.83 37.36
C ARG A 361 34.70 -19.91 38.15
N LYS A 362 33.67 -20.48 38.78
CA LYS A 362 33.00 -19.83 39.91
C LYS A 362 34.00 -19.81 41.06
N ASP A 363 34.82 -18.77 41.15
CA ASP A 363 35.65 -18.50 42.32
C ASP A 363 34.74 -17.98 43.43
N THR A 364 34.32 -18.86 44.33
CA THR A 364 33.76 -18.49 45.63
C THR A 364 34.89 -17.94 46.50
N LYS A 365 35.27 -16.67 46.29
CA LYS A 365 36.13 -15.95 47.22
C LYS A 365 35.27 -15.21 48.23
N GLN A 366 35.10 -15.82 49.40
CA GLN A 366 34.77 -15.12 50.64
C GLN A 366 35.92 -14.15 50.96
N PRO A 367 35.67 -12.85 51.18
CA PRO A 367 36.68 -11.97 51.75
C PRO A 367 36.56 -11.96 53.27
N THR A 368 37.66 -12.28 53.93
CA THR A 368 37.92 -12.00 55.35
C THR A 368 38.56 -10.63 55.52
N HIS A 369 38.42 -10.10 56.75
CA HIS A 369 39.11 -8.97 57.40
C HIS A 369 38.42 -7.59 57.51
N PRO A 370 38.70 -6.81 58.59
CA PRO A 370 37.69 -6.45 59.59
C PRO A 370 37.56 -4.95 59.93
N ASP A 371 36.49 -4.65 60.67
CA ASP A 371 36.32 -3.53 61.63
C ASP A 371 36.14 -2.09 61.09
N PRO A 372 35.87 -1.06 61.92
CA PRO A 372 34.78 -0.82 62.90
C PRO A 372 33.96 0.41 62.48
N ARG A 373 32.62 0.39 62.57
CA ARG A 373 31.80 1.59 62.93
C ARG A 373 30.34 1.22 63.18
N LYS A 374 30.08 1.09 64.49
CA LYS A 374 28.84 1.33 65.24
C LYS A 374 27.65 1.91 64.47
N GLY A 375 26.54 1.17 64.54
CA GLY A 375 25.31 1.69 65.14
C GLY A 375 24.18 2.06 64.20
N LYS A 376 23.28 1.10 63.92
CA LYS A 376 21.81 1.26 63.99
C LYS A 376 21.08 -0.08 63.76
N PRO A 377 19.88 -0.26 64.32
CA PRO A 377 19.31 -1.57 64.65
C PRO A 377 18.72 -2.33 63.47
N GLN A 378 18.84 -3.65 63.57
CA GLN A 378 18.52 -4.68 62.59
C GLN A 378 17.01 -4.91 62.51
N LYS A 379 16.39 -4.60 61.35
CA LYS A 379 15.04 -5.08 61.03
C LYS A 379 15.08 -6.57 60.76
N GLN A 380 14.40 -7.36 61.58
CA GLN A 380 14.21 -8.80 61.37
C GLN A 380 13.46 -9.03 60.05
N ARG A 381 14.06 -9.80 59.15
CA ARG A 381 13.39 -10.40 57.99
C ARG A 381 12.95 -11.81 58.40
N PRO A 382 11.72 -12.23 58.10
CA PRO A 382 11.19 -13.55 58.50
C PRO A 382 11.95 -14.70 57.81
N PRO A 383 11.92 -15.92 58.38
CA PRO A 383 12.66 -17.05 57.85
C PRO A 383 12.15 -17.45 56.46
N ILE A 384 13.08 -17.60 55.52
CA ILE A 384 12.82 -18.20 54.21
C ILE A 384 12.67 -19.71 54.46
N LEU A 385 11.49 -20.23 54.13
CA LEU A 385 11.19 -21.66 54.09
C LEU A 385 12.21 -22.40 53.20
N ALA A 386 12.74 -23.50 53.72
CA ALA A 386 13.62 -24.38 52.97
C ALA A 386 12.92 -24.90 51.70
N PRO A 387 13.66 -25.09 50.59
CA PRO A 387 13.09 -25.68 49.38
C PRO A 387 12.67 -27.13 49.65
N ILE A 388 11.46 -27.45 49.19
CA ILE A 388 10.89 -28.80 49.21
C ILE A 388 11.76 -29.70 48.32
N VAL A 389 12.33 -30.75 48.91
CA VAL A 389 12.93 -31.88 48.21
C VAL A 389 11.79 -32.72 47.65
N ILE A 390 11.61 -32.70 46.33
CA ILE A 390 10.73 -33.64 45.64
C ILE A 390 11.57 -34.86 45.27
N ASN A 391 11.39 -35.96 46.00
CA ASN A 391 11.90 -37.28 45.63
C ASN A 391 11.20 -37.74 44.35
N TYR A 392 11.96 -37.92 43.27
CA TYR A 392 11.53 -38.62 42.05
C TYR A 392 11.96 -40.09 42.15
N GLU A 393 11.35 -40.84 43.07
CA GLU A 393 11.33 -42.29 43.00
C GLU A 393 9.87 -42.71 42.99
N ASP A 394 9.32 -42.83 41.79
CA ASP A 394 8.35 -43.85 41.38
C ASP A 394 7.93 -43.55 39.93
N ARG A 395 8.63 -44.19 38.99
CA ARG A 395 8.17 -44.30 37.60
C ARG A 395 7.44 -45.63 37.50
N PRO A 396 6.19 -45.68 36.99
CA PRO A 396 5.53 -46.97 36.78
C PRO A 396 6.33 -47.79 35.78
N ALA A 397 6.71 -49.01 36.17
CA ALA A 397 7.28 -49.98 35.26
C ALA A 397 6.23 -50.32 34.18
N VAL A 398 6.64 -50.22 32.91
CA VAL A 398 5.80 -50.64 31.78
C VAL A 398 5.62 -52.16 31.86
N PRO A 399 4.39 -52.69 31.73
CA PRO A 399 4.15 -54.14 31.74
C PRO A 399 4.94 -54.85 30.64
N ASP A 400 5.56 -55.98 30.97
CA ASP A 400 6.41 -56.79 30.06
C ASP A 400 5.69 -57.21 28.76
N GLU A 401 4.35 -57.18 28.73
CA GLU A 401 3.53 -57.51 27.56
C GLU A 401 3.60 -56.45 26.42
N LEU A 402 4.15 -55.26 26.67
CA LEU A 402 4.34 -54.20 25.66
C LEU A 402 5.75 -54.18 25.03
N GLN A 403 6.66 -55.06 25.45
CA GLN A 403 7.96 -55.26 24.81
C GLN A 403 7.84 -56.29 23.68
N THR A 404 7.30 -55.88 22.53
CA THR A 404 7.49 -56.66 21.29
C THR A 404 8.82 -56.24 20.67
N ASP A 405 9.87 -56.90 21.15
CA ASP A 405 11.27 -56.65 20.81
C ASP A 405 11.62 -57.25 19.44
N ARG A 406 11.00 -56.72 18.38
CA ARG A 406 11.47 -56.90 17.01
C ARG A 406 11.78 -55.52 16.43
N LYS A 407 13.08 -55.23 16.29
CA LYS A 407 13.56 -54.12 15.47
C LYS A 407 12.99 -54.28 14.06
N LYS A 408 12.04 -53.41 13.68
CA LYS A 408 11.54 -53.33 12.31
C LYS A 408 12.73 -53.03 11.39
N THR A 409 12.79 -53.74 10.28
CA THR A 409 13.81 -53.52 9.25
C THR A 409 13.54 -52.20 8.53
N TRP A 410 14.57 -51.65 7.87
CA TRP A 410 14.47 -50.36 7.17
C TRP A 410 13.36 -50.36 6.09
N ALA A 411 13.18 -51.48 5.38
CA ALA A 411 12.09 -51.63 4.41
C ALA A 411 10.69 -51.59 5.06
N GLU A 412 10.55 -52.07 6.29
CA GLU A 412 9.26 -52.09 7.02
C GLU A 412 8.93 -50.72 7.64
N LEU A 413 9.94 -49.92 7.97
CA LEU A 413 9.75 -48.53 8.45
C LEU A 413 9.35 -47.58 7.32
N HIS A 414 9.78 -47.87 6.08
CA HIS A 414 9.56 -47.04 4.91
C HIS A 414 8.47 -47.58 3.96
N SER A 415 7.73 -48.62 4.36
CA SER A 415 6.49 -48.96 3.70
C SER A 415 5.45 -47.84 3.91
N PRO A 416 4.43 -47.72 3.05
CA PRO A 416 3.34 -46.77 3.27
C PRO A 416 2.70 -46.89 4.66
N GLU A 417 2.66 -48.10 5.22
CA GLU A 417 2.15 -48.38 6.57
C GLU A 417 3.13 -47.95 7.67
N GLY A 418 4.45 -48.15 7.47
CA GLY A 418 5.50 -47.70 8.38
C GLY A 418 5.59 -46.17 8.46
N VAL A 419 5.45 -45.49 7.33
CA VAL A 419 5.40 -44.01 7.26
C VAL A 419 4.12 -43.48 7.90
N ALA A 420 2.96 -44.13 7.69
CA ALA A 420 1.72 -43.76 8.34
C ALA A 420 1.74 -43.99 9.87
N GLU A 421 2.38 -45.07 10.32
CA GLU A 421 2.59 -45.37 11.75
C GLU A 421 3.56 -44.39 12.41
N ALA A 422 4.67 -44.05 11.75
CA ALA A 422 5.61 -43.01 12.19
C ALA A 422 4.92 -41.63 12.25
N ARG A 423 4.10 -41.28 11.24
CA ARG A 423 3.27 -40.06 11.26
C ARG A 423 2.31 -40.06 12.45
N ARG A 424 1.61 -41.17 12.75
CA ARG A 424 0.72 -41.25 13.92
C ARG A 424 1.47 -41.10 15.25
N ARG A 425 2.69 -41.63 15.33
CA ARG A 425 3.54 -41.63 16.53
C ARG A 425 4.24 -40.29 16.78
N PHE A 426 4.64 -39.59 15.71
CA PHE A 426 5.33 -38.29 15.77
C PHE A 426 4.38 -37.08 15.78
N MET A 427 3.25 -37.15 15.07
CA MET A 427 2.31 -36.02 14.96
C MET A 427 1.20 -36.05 16.02
N GLY A 428 1.24 -37.01 16.96
CA GLY A 428 0.29 -37.13 18.07
C GLY A 428 -1.17 -36.98 17.62
N THR A 429 -1.83 -38.06 17.21
CA THR A 429 -3.25 -37.99 16.87
C THR A 429 -4.04 -37.41 18.05
N ALA A 430 -4.47 -36.16 17.92
CA ALA A 430 -5.65 -35.68 18.59
C ALA A 430 -6.79 -36.61 18.17
N HIS A 431 -7.19 -37.47 19.09
CA HIS A 431 -8.38 -38.28 18.95
C HIS A 431 -9.56 -37.31 18.74
N PRO A 432 -10.40 -37.47 17.71
CA PRO A 432 -11.67 -36.76 17.70
C PRO A 432 -12.47 -37.31 18.88
N TYR A 433 -12.95 -36.38 19.70
CA TYR A 433 -14.05 -36.57 20.64
C TYR A 433 -15.16 -37.37 19.93
N ARG A 434 -15.37 -38.63 20.33
CA ARG A 434 -16.67 -39.28 20.15
C ARG A 434 -17.51 -38.83 21.34
N GLY A 435 -18.59 -38.10 21.04
CA GLY A 435 -19.69 -38.00 21.98
C GLY A 435 -20.40 -39.34 22.06
N ASP A 436 -20.56 -39.83 23.28
CA ASP A 436 -21.80 -40.37 23.81
C ASP A 436 -22.00 -39.73 25.19
#